data_AF-A0A2H3FX38-F1
#
_entry.id   AF-A0A2H3FX38-F1
#
_cell.length_a   1.000
_cell.length_b   1.000
_cell.length_c   1.000
_cell.angle_alpha   90.00
_cell.angle_beta   90.00
_cell.angle_gamma   90.00
#
_symmetry.space_group_name_H-M   'P 1'
#
loop_
_entity.id
_entity.type
_entity.pdbx_description
1 polymer ?
#
loop_
_entity_poly.entity_id
_entity_poly.type
_entity_poly.pdbx_seq_one_letter_code
_entity_poly.pdbx_strand_id
1 'polypeptide(L)'
;MAPSFTFVNVSNAPGLGPKESKQMRGHITKTNFAKRRQRLGKPKNKGNTASPSSPSSTLTALGERQLRHALEPVADSLLVRTIEPTYSPVEYLLCEYRALIFPAGLGSPGSNREADWIALLHSEPALVEASMAIAIRHSPRLQRTQGIREASVRKGRAIKMINERLNTPLGLTDGVLSAVFTLTFAELLESDVKARDVHIQGLAQMIKVRRSLGNTAIPSWFGDFILYDSIGHTILSASYSNLPLINALRNEDDPKQMDVAAIRSDANDLRQLIDNYHASTTLKRDTAAIIRYEVHRLQLKVDTLLGSQEHYIRSLHDSLQLFLSLLWPIEERRSLDIKAENLKYALLQPHIRLCSSMQLLVWQLFVGAAAAEPASEVRSWYVIRLREVVSSMRIGGQDVAMETLTAVFAPDARLREKFKTVWDEVSFGQQAV
;
A
#
# COMPACT_ATOMS: atom_id res chain seq x y z
N MET A 1 -12.97 -7.61 33.28
CA MET A 1 -13.12 -8.50 32.11
C MET A 1 -12.21 -7.95 31.03
N ALA A 2 -11.24 -8.71 30.53
CA ALA A 2 -10.35 -8.23 29.47
C ALA A 2 -11.13 -8.07 28.15
N PRO A 3 -10.93 -7.00 27.38
CA PRO A 3 -11.59 -6.84 26.08
C PRO A 3 -11.15 -7.96 25.11
N SER A 4 -12.12 -8.65 24.51
CA SER A 4 -11.86 -9.65 23.47
C SER A 4 -11.70 -8.95 22.12
N PHE A 5 -10.51 -9.01 21.53
CA PHE A 5 -10.26 -8.52 20.17
C PHE A 5 -10.40 -9.65 19.16
N THR A 6 -11.18 -9.43 18.10
CA THR A 6 -11.40 -10.43 17.07
C THR A 6 -10.34 -10.30 15.98
N PHE A 7 -9.25 -11.06 16.08
CA PHE A 7 -8.31 -11.26 14.98
C PHE A 7 -8.59 -12.58 14.28
N VAL A 8 -8.68 -12.57 12.95
CA VAL A 8 -8.77 -13.81 12.17
C VAL A 8 -7.38 -14.40 12.04
N ASN A 9 -7.24 -15.56 12.66
CA ASN A 9 -6.17 -16.51 12.45
C ASN A 9 -5.93 -16.75 10.95
N VAL A 10 -4.75 -16.37 10.47
CA VAL A 10 -4.21 -16.88 9.20
C VAL A 10 -3.45 -18.21 9.44
N SER A 11 -3.99 -19.04 10.32
CA SER A 11 -3.69 -20.47 10.52
C SER A 11 -4.52 -20.95 11.71
N ASN A 12 -5.50 -21.81 11.49
CA ASN A 12 -6.29 -22.54 12.50
C ASN A 12 -5.75 -22.48 13.96
N ALA A 13 -6.28 -21.58 14.81
CA ALA A 13 -6.65 -21.85 16.21
C ALA A 13 -7.08 -20.59 17.01
N PRO A 14 -8.37 -20.35 17.23
CA PRO A 14 -8.85 -20.01 18.56
C PRO A 14 -9.03 -21.33 19.32
N GLY A 15 -8.71 -21.37 20.61
CA GLY A 15 -8.95 -22.55 21.45
C GLY A 15 -10.42 -22.93 21.43
N LEU A 16 -10.78 -23.95 20.64
CA LEU A 16 -12.13 -24.49 20.57
C LEU A 16 -12.37 -25.34 21.82
N GLY A 17 -13.51 -25.16 22.47
CA GLY A 17 -13.95 -26.07 23.51
C GLY A 17 -14.04 -27.51 22.99
N PRO A 18 -14.05 -28.53 23.87
CA PRO A 18 -14.01 -29.95 23.47
C PRO A 18 -15.12 -30.36 22.49
N LYS A 19 -16.29 -29.72 22.59
CA LYS A 19 -17.47 -30.01 21.76
C LYS A 19 -17.36 -29.43 20.34
N GLU A 20 -16.82 -28.22 20.23
CA GLU A 20 -16.59 -27.52 18.94
C GLU A 20 -15.41 -28.15 18.19
N SER A 21 -14.39 -28.61 18.91
CA SER A 21 -13.29 -29.41 18.36
C SER A 21 -13.78 -30.70 17.68
N LYS A 22 -14.78 -31.38 18.27
CA LYS A 22 -15.34 -32.62 17.70
C LYS A 22 -16.21 -32.35 16.46
N GLN A 23 -16.98 -31.26 16.47
CA GLN A 23 -17.79 -30.84 15.31
C GLN A 23 -16.92 -30.34 14.15
N MET A 24 -15.84 -29.60 14.45
CA MET A 24 -14.87 -29.12 13.47
C MET A 24 -14.09 -30.27 12.81
N ARG A 25 -13.64 -31.28 13.59
CA ARG A 25 -13.07 -32.52 13.03
C ARG A 25 -14.04 -33.24 12.10
N GLY A 26 -15.32 -33.30 12.45
CA GLY A 26 -16.38 -33.87 11.60
C GLY A 26 -16.56 -33.09 10.28
N HIS A 27 -16.52 -31.75 10.35
CA HIS A 27 -16.66 -30.88 9.18
C HIS A 27 -15.45 -30.97 8.23
N ILE A 28 -14.21 -30.92 8.76
CA ILE A 28 -12.99 -31.09 7.95
C ILE A 28 -12.97 -32.42 7.23
N THR A 29 -13.39 -33.49 7.93
CA THR A 29 -13.46 -34.83 7.36
C THR A 29 -14.46 -34.86 6.21
N LYS A 30 -15.67 -34.32 6.39
CA LYS A 30 -16.67 -34.18 5.31
C LYS A 30 -16.16 -33.34 4.13
N THR A 31 -15.53 -32.20 4.37
CA THR A 31 -14.99 -31.31 3.32
C THR A 31 -13.85 -31.97 2.54
N ASN A 32 -12.96 -32.71 3.21
CA ASN A 32 -11.89 -33.45 2.55
C ASN A 32 -12.42 -34.62 1.70
N PHE A 33 -13.44 -35.33 2.18
CA PHE A 33 -14.13 -36.35 1.37
C PHE A 33 -14.91 -35.76 0.18
N ALA A 34 -15.48 -34.56 0.32
CA ALA A 34 -16.14 -33.85 -0.78
C ALA A 34 -15.12 -33.38 -1.85
N LYS A 35 -13.99 -32.80 -1.42
CA LYS A 35 -12.88 -32.42 -2.31
C LYS A 35 -12.26 -33.64 -3.01
N ARG A 36 -12.13 -34.78 -2.32
CA ARG A 36 -11.67 -36.04 -2.91
C ARG A 36 -12.66 -36.56 -3.96
N ARG A 37 -13.97 -36.50 -3.70
CA ARG A 37 -15.02 -36.85 -4.69
C ARG A 37 -15.03 -35.92 -5.90
N GLN A 38 -14.81 -34.62 -5.72
CA GLN A 38 -14.63 -33.67 -6.84
C GLN A 38 -13.39 -33.97 -7.68
N ARG A 39 -12.28 -34.41 -7.07
CA ARG A 39 -11.07 -34.81 -7.80
C ARG A 39 -11.24 -36.12 -8.56
N LEU A 40 -12.06 -37.04 -8.05
CA LEU A 40 -12.41 -38.30 -8.72
C LEU A 40 -13.50 -38.13 -9.79
N GLY A 41 -14.33 -37.08 -9.69
CA GLY A 41 -15.40 -36.76 -10.66
C GLY A 41 -15.01 -35.82 -11.80
N LYS A 42 -13.78 -35.30 -11.85
CA LYS A 42 -13.29 -34.54 -13.01
C LYS A 42 -12.82 -35.52 -14.11
N PRO A 43 -13.41 -35.52 -15.31
CA PRO A 43 -12.96 -36.38 -16.40
C PRO A 43 -11.53 -36.00 -16.80
N LYS A 44 -10.63 -36.99 -16.81
CA LYS A 44 -9.28 -36.84 -17.35
C LYS A 44 -9.37 -36.55 -18.85
N ASN A 45 -9.11 -35.32 -19.27
CA ASN A 45 -8.81 -35.01 -20.67
C ASN A 45 -7.49 -35.69 -21.04
N LYS A 46 -7.59 -36.92 -21.56
CA LYS A 46 -6.52 -37.64 -22.25
C LYS A 46 -6.60 -37.31 -23.74
N GLY A 47 -5.79 -36.35 -24.18
CA GLY A 47 -5.34 -36.28 -25.56
C GLY A 47 -4.00 -37.01 -25.67
N ASN A 48 -4.07 -38.30 -25.99
CA ASN A 48 -3.16 -38.98 -26.91
C ASN A 48 -3.63 -40.43 -27.09
N THR A 49 -4.05 -40.68 -28.32
CA THR A 49 -4.47 -41.93 -28.95
C THR A 49 -3.42 -43.04 -28.79
N ALA A 50 -3.84 -44.20 -28.27
CA ALA A 50 -3.89 -45.51 -28.97
C ALA A 50 -2.66 -46.40 -28.63
N SER A 51 -2.71 -47.66 -28.17
CA SER A 51 -3.75 -48.69 -27.93
C SER A 51 -3.12 -49.81 -27.02
N PRO A 52 -3.76 -50.97 -26.70
CA PRO A 52 -3.82 -51.48 -25.32
C PRO A 52 -3.29 -52.92 -25.12
N SER A 53 -3.13 -53.35 -23.86
CA SER A 53 -3.53 -54.71 -23.41
C SER A 53 -3.31 -54.91 -21.91
N SER A 54 -4.42 -54.80 -21.17
CA SER A 54 -5.04 -55.79 -20.26
C SER A 54 -4.25 -56.72 -19.32
N PRO A 55 -4.89 -57.19 -18.23
CA PRO A 55 -4.28 -57.40 -16.91
C PRO A 55 -4.40 -58.85 -16.38
N SER A 56 -3.71 -59.14 -15.27
CA SER A 56 -4.08 -60.20 -14.31
C SER A 56 -3.42 -59.84 -12.97
N SER A 57 -4.17 -59.42 -11.94
CA SER A 57 -5.04 -60.18 -11.03
C SER A 57 -4.27 -61.18 -10.15
N THR A 58 -4.34 -60.95 -8.82
CA THR A 58 -4.31 -61.87 -7.64
C THR A 58 -3.51 -61.21 -6.50
N LEU A 59 -4.11 -60.71 -5.41
CA LEU A 59 -4.54 -61.46 -4.20
C LEU A 59 -3.50 -62.54 -3.85
N THR A 60 -2.78 -62.54 -2.73
CA THR A 60 -3.28 -62.53 -1.35
C THR A 60 -2.08 -62.56 -0.39
N ALA A 61 -2.35 -62.17 0.87
CA ALA A 61 -1.89 -62.86 2.08
C ALA A 61 -0.55 -62.51 2.78
N LEU A 62 -0.75 -62.12 4.04
CA LEU A 62 0.02 -62.43 5.26
C LEU A 62 1.28 -61.65 5.62
N GLY A 63 1.27 -61.14 6.85
CA GLY A 63 2.49 -60.89 7.62
C GLY A 63 2.39 -59.79 8.68
N GLU A 64 1.52 -59.95 9.69
CA GLU A 64 1.70 -59.24 10.95
C GLU A 64 3.06 -59.66 11.55
N ARG A 65 3.99 -58.71 11.70
CA ARG A 65 5.09 -58.84 12.63
C ARG A 65 5.27 -57.51 13.36
N GLN A 66 4.81 -57.49 14.61
CA GLN A 66 5.15 -56.47 15.60
C GLN A 66 6.67 -56.37 15.71
N LEU A 67 7.19 -55.16 15.52
CA LEU A 67 8.46 -54.74 16.09
C LEU A 67 8.25 -53.34 16.67
N ARG A 68 8.13 -53.32 18.00
CA ARG A 68 8.27 -52.12 18.83
C ARG A 68 9.70 -51.62 18.65
N HIS A 69 9.89 -50.54 17.92
CA HIS A 69 11.09 -49.72 18.02
C HIS A 69 10.67 -48.32 18.44
N ALA A 70 11.13 -47.97 19.64
CA ALA A 70 11.06 -46.62 20.18
C ALA A 70 11.75 -45.67 19.20
N LEU A 71 10.99 -44.68 18.71
CA LEU A 71 11.55 -43.56 17.97
C LEU A 71 11.99 -42.51 18.99
N GLU A 72 13.29 -42.51 19.26
CA GLU A 72 14.03 -41.38 19.84
C GLU A 72 13.70 -40.07 19.09
N PRO A 73 13.75 -38.90 19.76
CA PRO A 73 13.43 -37.62 19.15
C PRO A 73 14.54 -37.25 18.15
N VAL A 74 14.25 -37.38 16.87
CA VAL A 74 15.11 -36.85 15.81
C VAL A 74 15.11 -35.34 15.94
N ALA A 75 16.26 -34.82 16.38
CA ALA A 75 16.53 -33.40 16.58
C ALA A 75 16.11 -32.54 15.38
N ASP A 76 15.57 -31.35 15.70
CA ASP A 76 15.13 -30.22 14.87
C ASP A 76 16.19 -29.63 13.89
N SER A 77 17.16 -30.42 13.43
CA SER A 77 18.33 -29.93 12.68
C SER A 77 18.13 -29.73 11.17
N LEU A 78 16.90 -29.90 10.64
CA LEU A 78 16.61 -29.71 9.20
C LEU A 78 15.81 -28.43 8.89
N LEU A 79 15.78 -27.47 9.81
CA LEU A 79 15.17 -26.17 9.56
C LEU A 79 16.20 -25.17 9.00
N VAL A 80 16.01 -24.89 7.71
CA VAL A 80 16.20 -23.59 7.07
C VAL A 80 17.61 -23.01 7.20
N ARG A 81 18.42 -23.17 6.14
CA ARG A 81 19.54 -22.28 5.88
C ARG A 81 18.95 -20.92 5.48
N THR A 82 18.61 -20.10 6.47
CA THR A 82 18.33 -18.68 6.29
C THR A 82 19.62 -18.07 5.76
N ILE A 83 19.53 -17.40 4.61
CA ILE A 83 20.54 -16.41 4.26
C ILE A 83 20.29 -15.30 5.27
N GLU A 84 20.98 -15.34 6.41
CA GLU A 84 20.99 -14.20 7.32
C GLU A 84 21.60 -13.03 6.53
N PRO A 85 20.85 -11.94 6.30
CA PRO A 85 21.48 -10.73 5.84
C PRO A 85 22.45 -10.32 6.95
N THR A 86 23.64 -9.85 6.58
CA THR A 86 24.68 -9.33 7.49
C THR A 86 24.23 -8.11 8.31
N TYR A 87 22.97 -7.69 8.15
CA TYR A 87 22.34 -6.50 8.71
C TYR A 87 21.18 -6.89 9.63
N SER A 88 20.92 -6.07 10.64
CA SER A 88 19.70 -6.20 11.45
C SER A 88 18.44 -6.02 10.58
N PRO A 89 17.28 -6.61 10.94
CA PRO A 89 16.04 -6.43 10.19
C PRO A 89 15.63 -4.96 10.00
N VAL A 90 15.90 -4.10 10.98
CA VAL A 90 15.64 -2.66 10.89
C VAL A 90 16.58 -2.00 9.88
N GLU A 91 17.88 -2.33 9.90
CA GLU A 91 18.84 -1.86 8.90
C GLU A 91 18.44 -2.30 7.49
N TYR A 92 18.02 -3.57 7.32
CA TYR A 92 17.52 -4.05 6.03
C TYR A 92 16.34 -3.21 5.52
N LEU A 93 15.34 -2.95 6.37
CA LEU A 93 14.18 -2.11 6.02
C LEU A 93 14.59 -0.69 5.63
N LEU A 94 15.52 -0.09 6.38
CA LEU A 94 16.03 1.26 6.13
C LEU A 94 17.00 1.35 4.95
N CYS A 95 17.62 0.25 4.53
CA CYS A 95 18.45 0.24 3.33
C CYS A 95 17.62 0.04 2.07
N GLU A 96 16.69 -0.91 2.09
CA GLU A 96 15.98 -1.35 0.87
C GLU A 96 14.70 -0.53 0.59
N TYR A 97 14.00 -0.05 1.62
CA TYR A 97 12.68 0.56 1.47
C TYR A 97 12.59 2.02 1.93
N ARG A 98 13.70 2.58 2.41
CA ARG A 98 13.73 3.95 2.95
C ARG A 98 13.25 5.01 1.96
N ALA A 99 13.58 4.91 0.68
CA ALA A 99 13.08 5.87 -0.32
C ALA A 99 11.54 5.83 -0.47
N LEU A 100 10.91 4.70 -0.16
CA LEU A 100 9.46 4.53 -0.18
C LEU A 100 8.82 5.00 1.13
N ILE A 101 9.47 4.74 2.27
CA ILE A 101 8.93 5.11 3.59
C ILE A 101 9.18 6.62 3.86
N PHE A 102 10.36 7.10 3.49
CA PHE A 102 10.88 8.46 3.71
C PHE A 102 11.45 9.03 2.42
N PRO A 103 10.59 9.45 1.46
CA PRO A 103 11.03 9.96 0.17
C PRO A 103 11.80 11.29 0.25
N ALA A 104 12.04 11.86 1.43
CA ALA A 104 12.79 13.10 1.60
C ALA A 104 14.21 12.89 2.18
N GLY A 105 14.50 11.77 2.86
CA GLY A 105 15.71 11.61 3.68
C GLY A 105 16.86 10.90 2.96
N LEU A 106 18.02 11.56 2.85
CA LEU A 106 19.28 10.92 2.46
C LEU A 106 20.04 10.47 3.72
N GLY A 107 20.26 9.15 3.88
CA GLY A 107 21.27 8.56 4.78
C GLY A 107 21.00 8.59 6.29
N SER A 108 20.45 9.65 6.87
CA SER A 108 20.11 9.78 8.31
C SER A 108 18.65 10.19 8.50
N PRO A 109 18.03 10.00 9.69
CA PRO A 109 16.67 10.44 9.93
C PRO A 109 16.51 11.90 9.52
N GLY A 110 15.75 12.15 8.45
CA GLY A 110 15.59 13.48 7.87
C GLY A 110 14.73 14.38 8.74
N SER A 111 14.17 13.85 9.84
CA SER A 111 13.27 14.55 10.75
C SER A 111 12.99 13.82 12.06
N ASN A 112 12.36 14.55 12.99
CA ASN A 112 11.81 14.02 14.23
C ASN A 112 10.79 12.90 13.98
N ARG A 113 9.90 13.04 12.99
CA ARG A 113 8.89 12.01 12.67
C ARG A 113 9.51 10.69 12.21
N GLU A 114 10.58 10.79 11.43
CA GLU A 114 11.33 9.62 11.02
C GLU A 114 12.07 8.98 12.21
N ALA A 115 12.67 9.79 13.08
CA ALA A 115 13.29 9.30 14.31
C ALA A 115 12.27 8.59 15.22
N ASP A 116 11.06 9.14 15.37
CA ASP A 116 9.97 8.54 16.13
C ASP A 116 9.55 7.18 15.53
N TRP A 117 9.46 7.09 14.20
CA TRP A 117 9.15 5.83 13.51
C TRP A 117 10.24 4.77 13.70
N ILE A 118 11.52 5.16 13.60
CA ILE A 118 12.65 4.26 13.83
C ILE A 118 12.66 3.78 15.29
N ALA A 119 12.43 4.68 16.25
CA ALA A 119 12.29 4.31 17.66
C ALA A 119 11.12 3.33 17.87
N LEU A 120 10.00 3.53 17.17
CA LEU A 120 8.85 2.64 17.22
C LEU A 120 9.19 1.24 16.70
N LEU A 121 9.88 1.14 15.55
CA LEU A 121 10.39 -0.12 14.99
C LEU A 121 11.30 -0.85 15.97
N HIS A 122 12.21 -0.14 16.65
CA HIS A 122 13.07 -0.76 17.66
C HIS A 122 12.30 -1.22 18.90
N SER A 123 11.21 -0.53 19.27
CA SER A 123 10.45 -0.82 20.49
C SER A 123 9.46 -1.98 20.36
N GLU A 124 8.99 -2.31 19.15
CA GLU A 124 7.94 -3.29 18.94
C GLU A 124 8.33 -4.42 17.96
N PRO A 125 8.68 -5.62 18.47
CA PRO A 125 9.04 -6.76 17.63
C PRO A 125 7.95 -7.19 16.64
N ALA A 126 6.67 -7.06 17.02
CA ALA A 126 5.57 -7.43 16.13
C ALA A 126 5.52 -6.54 14.87
N LEU A 127 5.86 -5.26 15.01
CA LEU A 127 5.93 -4.31 13.91
C LEU A 127 7.07 -4.70 12.96
N VAL A 128 8.24 -5.04 13.49
CA VAL A 128 9.39 -5.49 12.68
C VAL A 128 9.05 -6.73 11.87
N GLU A 129 8.43 -7.75 12.48
CA GLU A 129 8.04 -8.96 11.76
C GLU A 129 6.99 -8.69 10.67
N ALA A 130 6.03 -7.80 10.93
CA ALA A 130 5.03 -7.39 9.93
C ALA A 130 5.67 -6.63 8.77
N SER A 131 6.55 -5.66 9.04
CA SER A 131 7.27 -4.91 8.02
C SER A 131 8.19 -5.80 7.18
N MET A 132 8.91 -6.72 7.82
CA MET A 132 9.77 -7.69 7.12
C MET A 132 8.98 -8.64 6.24
N ALA A 133 7.77 -9.05 6.64
CA ALA A 133 6.91 -9.89 5.81
C ALA A 133 6.61 -9.22 4.46
N ILE A 134 6.26 -7.93 4.48
CA ILE A 134 6.02 -7.14 3.26
C ILE A 134 7.31 -6.99 2.47
N ALA A 135 8.39 -6.57 3.12
CA ALA A 135 9.68 -6.34 2.48
C ALA A 135 10.17 -7.59 1.75
N ILE A 136 10.21 -8.75 2.41
CA ILE A 136 10.64 -10.01 1.78
C ILE A 136 9.70 -10.40 0.63
N ARG A 137 8.37 -10.25 0.82
CA ARG A 137 7.38 -10.62 -0.20
C ARG A 137 7.51 -9.82 -1.49
N HIS A 138 7.83 -8.53 -1.37
CA HIS A 138 7.89 -7.60 -2.49
C HIS A 138 9.33 -7.29 -2.96
N SER A 139 10.36 -7.86 -2.31
CA SER A 139 11.75 -7.73 -2.74
C SER A 139 12.03 -8.53 -4.03
N PRO A 140 12.57 -7.91 -5.09
CA PRO A 140 12.92 -8.61 -6.33
C PRO A 140 13.95 -9.71 -6.10
N ARG A 141 14.90 -9.45 -5.20
CA ARG A 141 16.01 -10.33 -4.87
C ARG A 141 15.55 -11.60 -4.16
N LEU A 142 14.42 -11.52 -3.45
CA LEU A 142 13.90 -12.58 -2.58
C LEU A 142 12.60 -13.23 -3.10
N GLN A 143 12.11 -12.83 -4.28
CA GLN A 143 10.90 -13.38 -4.93
C GLN A 143 11.05 -14.84 -5.45
N ARG A 144 11.84 -15.68 -4.75
CA ARG A 144 11.85 -17.14 -4.94
C ARG A 144 10.83 -17.80 -4.01
N THR A 145 10.46 -19.04 -4.29
CA THR A 145 9.52 -19.83 -3.46
C THR A 145 9.89 -19.84 -1.97
N GLN A 146 11.18 -19.75 -1.65
CA GLN A 146 11.69 -19.66 -0.28
C GLN A 146 11.35 -18.32 0.40
N GLY A 147 11.51 -17.18 -0.27
CA GLY A 147 11.16 -15.86 0.29
C GLY A 147 9.65 -15.68 0.47
N ILE A 148 8.84 -16.26 -0.43
CA ILE A 148 7.38 -16.31 -0.25
C ILE A 148 7.00 -17.04 1.05
N ARG A 149 7.63 -18.19 1.32
CA ARG A 149 7.39 -18.94 2.57
C ARG A 149 7.89 -18.17 3.78
N GLU A 150 9.07 -17.56 3.70
CA GLU A 150 9.63 -16.76 4.79
C GLU A 150 8.72 -15.57 5.14
N ALA A 151 8.21 -14.86 4.14
CA ALA A 151 7.25 -13.77 4.34
C ALA A 151 6.00 -14.25 5.08
N SER A 152 5.43 -15.40 4.71
CA SER A 152 4.29 -15.99 5.42
C SER A 152 4.62 -16.38 6.87
N VAL A 153 5.82 -16.90 7.13
CA VAL A 153 6.28 -17.21 8.49
C VAL A 153 6.39 -15.94 9.33
N ARG A 154 6.97 -14.87 8.79
CA ARG A 154 7.10 -13.58 9.48
C ARG A 154 5.75 -12.95 9.78
N LYS A 155 4.83 -12.97 8.82
CA LYS A 155 3.43 -12.56 9.00
C LYS A 155 2.76 -13.33 10.16
N GLY A 156 2.93 -14.65 10.19
CA GLY A 156 2.43 -15.50 11.29
C GLY A 156 3.05 -15.17 12.65
N ARG A 157 4.36 -14.87 12.70
CA ARG A 157 5.03 -14.43 13.94
C ARG A 157 4.51 -13.09 14.44
N ALA A 158 4.30 -12.12 13.55
CA ALA A 158 3.72 -10.83 13.90
C ALA A 158 2.32 -11.00 14.52
N ILE A 159 1.45 -11.79 13.90
CA ILE A 159 0.09 -12.08 14.43
C ILE A 159 0.17 -12.73 15.81
N LYS A 160 1.06 -13.71 16.00
CA LYS A 160 1.26 -14.37 17.29
C LYS A 160 1.66 -13.36 18.38
N MET A 161 2.65 -12.53 18.10
CA MET A 161 3.13 -11.50 19.04
C MET A 161 2.05 -10.46 19.36
N ILE A 162 1.25 -10.03 18.38
CA ILE A 162 0.12 -9.13 18.58
C ILE A 162 -0.90 -9.76 19.54
N ASN A 163 -1.30 -11.02 19.28
CA ASN A 163 -2.26 -11.72 20.13
C ASN A 163 -1.75 -11.89 21.57
N GLU A 164 -0.47 -12.21 21.75
CA GLU A 164 0.18 -12.31 23.06
C GLU A 164 0.13 -10.96 23.81
N ARG A 165 0.42 -9.86 23.12
CA ARG A 165 0.34 -8.51 23.70
C ARG A 165 -1.09 -8.14 24.10
N LEU A 166 -2.07 -8.42 23.25
CA LEU A 166 -3.48 -8.06 23.49
C LEU A 166 -4.12 -8.82 24.65
N ASN A 167 -3.56 -9.97 25.03
CA ASN A 167 -3.95 -10.67 26.25
C ASN A 167 -3.48 -9.97 27.53
N THR A 168 -2.72 -8.88 27.42
CA THR A 168 -2.24 -8.07 28.55
C THR A 168 -2.96 -6.72 28.63
N PRO A 169 -3.18 -6.15 29.83
CA PRO A 169 -3.80 -4.83 29.99
C PRO A 169 -3.03 -3.67 29.33
N LEU A 170 -1.75 -3.88 29.03
CA LEU A 170 -0.84 -2.90 28.40
C LEU A 170 -0.67 -3.14 26.89
N GLY A 171 -1.43 -4.05 26.29
CA GLY A 171 -1.27 -4.48 24.88
C GLY A 171 -1.64 -3.46 23.81
N LEU A 172 -2.19 -2.30 24.18
CA LEU A 172 -2.69 -1.27 23.25
C LEU A 172 -1.67 -0.15 22.99
N THR A 173 -0.39 -0.53 22.85
CA THR A 173 0.69 0.42 22.55
C THR A 173 0.63 0.90 21.10
N ASP A 174 1.27 2.04 20.82
CA ASP A 174 1.43 2.55 19.45
C ASP A 174 2.09 1.51 18.53
N GLY A 175 3.05 0.75 19.05
CA GLY A 175 3.72 -0.32 18.32
C GLY A 175 2.75 -1.41 17.88
N VAL A 176 1.88 -1.89 18.76
CA VAL A 176 0.92 -2.96 18.42
C VAL A 176 -0.13 -2.47 17.42
N LEU A 177 -0.62 -1.22 17.57
CA LEU A 177 -1.49 -0.60 16.56
C LEU A 177 -0.79 -0.52 15.19
N SER A 178 0.49 -0.16 15.18
CA SER A 178 1.32 -0.08 13.96
C SER A 178 1.51 -1.45 13.30
N ALA A 179 1.74 -2.48 14.10
CA ALA A 179 1.92 -3.84 13.60
C ALA A 179 0.64 -4.34 12.90
N VAL A 180 -0.52 -4.15 13.54
CA VAL A 180 -1.82 -4.50 12.96
C VAL A 180 -2.08 -3.70 11.69
N PHE A 181 -1.81 -2.41 11.68
CA PHE A 181 -1.93 -1.58 10.48
C PHE A 181 -1.02 -2.07 9.34
N THR A 182 0.23 -2.39 9.65
CA THR A 182 1.16 -2.95 8.66
C THR A 182 0.61 -4.25 8.06
N LEU A 183 -0.07 -5.09 8.85
CA LEU A 183 -0.78 -6.26 8.32
C LEU A 183 -1.95 -5.89 7.42
N THR A 184 -2.78 -4.88 7.76
CA THR A 184 -3.83 -4.40 6.83
C THR A 184 -3.27 -4.03 5.46
N PHE A 185 -2.09 -3.42 5.46
CA PHE A 185 -1.40 -3.00 4.25
C PHE A 185 -0.82 -4.21 3.48
N ALA A 186 -0.26 -5.19 4.19
CA ALA A 186 0.19 -6.44 3.57
C ALA A 186 -0.96 -7.14 2.83
N GLU A 187 -2.15 -7.22 3.43
CA GLU A 187 -3.32 -7.83 2.79
C GLU A 187 -3.81 -7.03 1.57
N LEU A 188 -3.73 -5.70 1.63
CA LEU A 188 -4.06 -4.84 0.49
C LEU A 188 -3.15 -5.16 -0.71
N LEU A 189 -1.84 -5.27 -0.49
CA LEU A 189 -0.88 -5.60 -1.55
C LEU A 189 -1.06 -7.02 -2.11
N GLU A 190 -1.55 -7.95 -1.29
CA GLU A 190 -1.89 -9.32 -1.70
C GLU A 190 -3.30 -9.45 -2.30
N SER A 191 -4.08 -8.36 -2.33
CA SER A 191 -5.49 -8.34 -2.72
C SER A 191 -6.38 -9.30 -1.90
N ASP A 192 -6.01 -9.58 -0.64
CA ASP A 192 -6.81 -10.38 0.29
C ASP A 192 -7.78 -9.49 1.07
N VAL A 193 -8.91 -9.21 0.44
CA VAL A 193 -9.98 -8.35 0.97
C VAL A 193 -10.47 -8.83 2.34
N LYS A 194 -10.61 -10.15 2.52
CA LYS A 194 -11.22 -10.71 3.73
C LYS A 194 -10.28 -10.57 4.91
N ALA A 195 -9.00 -10.88 4.72
CA ALA A 195 -8.00 -10.70 5.77
C ALA A 195 -7.82 -9.21 6.09
N ARG A 196 -7.83 -8.34 5.07
CA ARG A 196 -7.77 -6.87 5.25
C ARG A 196 -8.90 -6.37 6.12
N ASP A 197 -10.15 -6.72 5.80
CA ASP A 197 -11.34 -6.25 6.52
C ASP A 197 -11.30 -6.63 8.01
N VAL A 198 -10.79 -7.83 8.31
CA VAL A 198 -10.60 -8.27 9.69
C VAL A 198 -9.59 -7.37 10.40
N HIS A 199 -8.42 -7.13 9.81
CA HIS A 199 -7.40 -6.31 10.45
C HIS A 199 -7.87 -4.86 10.63
N ILE A 200 -8.61 -4.32 9.65
CA ILE A 200 -9.25 -2.99 9.72
C ILE A 200 -10.25 -2.91 10.88
N GLN A 201 -11.12 -3.91 11.02
CA GLN A 201 -12.09 -3.97 12.12
C GLN A 201 -11.41 -4.13 13.49
N GLY A 202 -10.43 -5.02 13.60
CA GLY A 202 -9.66 -5.23 14.83
C GLY A 202 -8.92 -3.96 15.26
N LEU A 203 -8.29 -3.26 14.32
CA LEU A 203 -7.60 -2.00 14.57
C LEU A 203 -8.57 -0.88 15.00
N ALA A 204 -9.73 -0.76 14.35
CA ALA A 204 -10.78 0.16 14.75
C ALA A 204 -11.28 -0.13 16.19
N GLN A 205 -11.41 -1.40 16.56
CA GLN A 205 -11.78 -1.81 17.91
C GLN A 205 -10.69 -1.45 18.93
N MET A 206 -9.41 -1.69 18.61
CA MET A 206 -8.28 -1.31 19.46
C MET A 206 -8.27 0.19 19.77
N ILE A 207 -8.50 1.02 18.76
CA ILE A 207 -8.58 2.49 18.92
C ILE A 207 -9.73 2.87 19.85
N LYS A 208 -10.92 2.32 19.64
CA LYS A 208 -12.10 2.60 20.47
C LYS A 208 -11.89 2.19 21.93
N VAL A 209 -11.34 1.00 22.17
CA VAL A 209 -11.04 0.52 23.53
C VAL A 209 -10.00 1.42 24.19
N ARG A 210 -8.91 1.74 23.49
CA ARG A 210 -7.85 2.62 24.00
C ARG A 210 -8.41 4.00 24.41
N ARG A 211 -9.28 4.59 23.58
CA ARG A 211 -10.00 5.84 23.89
C ARG A 211 -10.90 5.71 25.12
N SER A 212 -11.65 4.61 25.23
CA SER A 212 -12.52 4.36 26.41
C SER A 212 -11.75 4.23 27.73
N LEU A 213 -10.46 3.87 27.66
CA LEU A 213 -9.56 3.79 28.81
C LEU A 213 -8.88 5.14 29.13
N GLY A 214 -9.30 6.23 28.48
CA GLY A 214 -8.78 7.59 28.69
C GLY A 214 -7.54 7.93 27.88
N ASN A 215 -7.00 6.99 27.09
CA ASN A 215 -5.89 7.25 26.18
C ASN A 215 -6.43 7.62 24.79
N THR A 216 -6.66 8.92 24.59
CA THR A 216 -7.14 9.47 23.31
C THR A 216 -6.03 9.80 22.33
N ALA A 217 -4.77 9.75 22.77
CA ALA A 217 -3.62 10.02 21.94
C ALA A 217 -3.51 8.95 20.84
N ILE A 218 -3.66 9.38 19.60
CA ILE A 218 -3.35 8.61 18.41
C ILE A 218 -2.01 9.12 17.88
N PRO A 219 -1.08 8.24 17.49
CA PRO A 219 0.16 8.70 16.87
C PRO A 219 -0.14 9.56 15.66
N SER A 220 0.48 10.73 15.56
CA SER A 220 0.24 11.70 14.49
C SER A 220 0.45 11.08 13.11
N TRP A 221 1.47 10.24 12.96
CA TRP A 221 1.75 9.49 11.74
C TRP A 221 0.60 8.55 11.32
N PHE A 222 -0.19 8.04 12.26
CA PHE A 222 -1.29 7.10 12.00
C PHE A 222 -2.54 7.80 11.46
N GLY A 223 -2.85 8.99 11.99
CA GLY A 223 -3.90 9.86 11.44
C GLY A 223 -3.56 10.30 10.01
N ASP A 224 -2.33 10.78 9.85
CA ASP A 224 -1.71 11.12 8.57
C ASP A 224 -1.81 9.98 7.53
N PHE A 225 -1.57 8.73 7.95
CA PHE A 225 -1.69 7.56 7.08
C PHE A 225 -3.10 7.27 6.62
N ILE A 226 -4.07 7.25 7.54
CA ILE A 226 -5.47 6.95 7.18
C ILE A 226 -6.01 8.05 6.28
N LEU A 227 -5.64 9.29 6.55
CA LEU A 227 -5.96 10.43 5.70
C LEU A 227 -5.42 10.23 4.28
N TYR A 228 -4.12 9.95 4.16
CA TYR A 228 -3.46 9.81 2.86
C TYR A 228 -3.93 8.56 2.10
N ASP A 229 -4.13 7.43 2.77
CA ASP A 229 -4.68 6.20 2.18
C ASP A 229 -6.14 6.41 1.73
N SER A 230 -6.96 7.09 2.54
CA SER A 230 -8.32 7.46 2.14
C SER A 230 -8.35 8.38 0.93
N ILE A 231 -7.45 9.36 0.85
CA ILE A 231 -7.33 10.22 -0.32
C ILE A 231 -6.86 9.42 -1.55
N GLY A 232 -5.81 8.60 -1.40
CA GLY A 232 -5.31 7.73 -2.46
C GLY A 232 -6.40 6.79 -2.98
N HIS A 233 -7.18 6.18 -2.10
CA HIS A 233 -8.31 5.33 -2.47
C HIS A 233 -9.41 6.08 -3.23
N THR A 234 -9.81 7.25 -2.75
CA THR A 234 -10.79 8.09 -3.44
C THR A 234 -10.29 8.52 -4.83
N ILE A 235 -9.00 8.81 -4.94
CA ILE A 235 -8.37 9.21 -6.21
C ILE A 235 -8.15 8.03 -7.15
N LEU A 236 -7.81 6.83 -6.69
CA LEU A 236 -7.42 5.73 -7.58
C LEU A 236 -8.58 4.79 -7.93
N SER A 237 -9.72 4.88 -7.24
CA SER A 237 -10.91 4.05 -7.45
C SER A 237 -10.59 2.54 -7.39
N ALA A 238 -10.57 1.97 -6.18
CA ALA A 238 -10.64 0.51 -6.02
C ALA A 238 -11.29 0.10 -4.69
N SER A 239 -12.54 -0.33 -4.78
CA SER A 239 -13.16 -1.50 -4.10
C SER A 239 -13.12 -1.69 -2.57
N TYR A 240 -12.45 -0.86 -1.77
CA TYR A 240 -12.25 -1.11 -0.33
C TYR A 240 -12.49 0.14 0.53
N SER A 241 -13.10 -0.05 1.71
CA SER A 241 -13.52 1.02 2.60
C SER A 241 -12.69 1.07 3.89
N ASN A 242 -12.11 2.23 4.20
CA ASN A 242 -11.48 2.52 5.50
C ASN A 242 -12.48 3.11 6.52
N LEU A 243 -13.77 3.11 6.21
CA LEU A 243 -14.81 3.72 7.03
C LEU A 243 -14.77 3.29 8.51
N PRO A 244 -14.50 2.00 8.86
CA PRO A 244 -14.38 1.61 10.27
C PRO A 244 -13.26 2.35 11.01
N LEU A 245 -12.10 2.57 10.37
CA LEU A 245 -10.98 3.32 10.95
C LEU A 245 -11.27 4.81 11.00
N ILE A 246 -11.82 5.37 9.92
CA ILE A 246 -12.23 6.78 9.89
C ILE A 246 -13.20 7.05 11.05
N ASN A 247 -14.23 6.23 11.22
CA ASN A 247 -15.19 6.37 12.32
C ASN A 247 -14.56 6.15 13.70
N ALA A 248 -13.58 5.26 13.83
CA ALA A 248 -12.86 5.07 15.09
C ALA A 248 -11.92 6.24 15.43
N LEU A 249 -11.43 6.96 14.42
CA LEU A 249 -10.54 8.11 14.56
C LEU A 249 -11.27 9.45 14.69
N ARG A 250 -12.46 9.60 14.10
CA ARG A 250 -13.24 10.84 14.22
C ARG A 250 -13.48 11.14 15.70
N ASN A 251 -13.18 12.38 16.09
CA ASN A 251 -13.89 13.03 17.19
C ASN A 251 -15.22 13.52 16.59
N GLU A 252 -16.31 13.44 17.33
CA GLU A 252 -17.67 13.67 16.80
C GLU A 252 -17.90 15.10 16.24
N ASP A 253 -16.93 16.01 16.39
CA ASP A 253 -17.07 17.45 16.13
C ASP A 253 -16.43 17.99 14.84
N ASP A 254 -15.86 17.16 13.93
CA ASP A 254 -15.33 17.66 12.65
C ASP A 254 -16.24 17.33 11.44
N PRO A 255 -16.98 18.34 10.92
CA PRO A 255 -17.94 18.17 9.83
C PRO A 255 -17.31 18.23 8.43
N LYS A 256 -16.01 18.50 8.29
CA LYS A 256 -15.39 18.65 6.95
C LYS A 256 -15.03 17.31 6.33
N GLN A 257 -15.98 16.70 5.64
CA GLN A 257 -15.68 15.59 4.74
C GLN A 257 -14.90 16.14 3.53
N MET A 258 -13.63 15.76 3.39
CA MET A 258 -12.86 16.05 2.17
C MET A 258 -13.45 15.28 0.99
N ASP A 259 -14.14 15.98 0.09
CA ASP A 259 -14.72 15.39 -1.12
C ASP A 259 -13.74 15.44 -2.30
N VAL A 260 -12.66 14.65 -2.17
CA VAL A 260 -11.64 14.51 -3.21
C VAL A 260 -12.20 13.81 -4.47
N ALA A 261 -13.28 13.04 -4.33
CA ALA A 261 -13.95 12.39 -5.46
C ALA A 261 -14.55 13.43 -6.40
N ALA A 262 -15.25 14.42 -5.84
CA ALA A 262 -15.81 15.52 -6.61
C ALA A 262 -14.73 16.38 -7.27
N ILE A 263 -13.58 16.62 -6.60
CA ILE A 263 -12.43 17.30 -7.23
C ILE A 263 -11.94 16.51 -8.46
N ARG A 264 -11.80 15.19 -8.34
CA ARG A 264 -11.38 14.32 -9.45
C ARG A 264 -12.37 14.31 -10.61
N SER A 265 -13.67 14.24 -10.33
CA SER A 265 -14.70 14.32 -11.37
C SER A 265 -14.61 15.65 -12.11
N ASP A 266 -14.62 16.77 -11.38
CA ASP A 266 -14.54 18.11 -11.97
C ASP A 266 -13.26 18.30 -12.80
N ALA A 267 -12.11 17.77 -12.33
CA ALA A 267 -10.85 17.83 -13.07
C ALA A 267 -10.90 17.03 -14.38
N ASN A 268 -11.55 15.86 -14.37
CA ASN A 268 -11.76 15.06 -15.57
C ASN A 268 -12.68 15.75 -16.59
N ASP A 269 -13.73 16.41 -16.12
CA ASP A 269 -14.65 17.17 -16.97
C ASP A 269 -13.93 18.38 -17.60
N LEU A 270 -13.13 19.09 -16.80
CA LEU A 270 -12.28 20.19 -17.29
C LEU A 270 -11.29 19.72 -18.36
N ARG A 271 -10.61 18.59 -18.14
CA ARG A 271 -9.70 18.00 -19.13
C ARG A 271 -10.42 17.72 -20.45
N GLN A 272 -11.60 17.09 -20.40
CA GLN A 272 -12.39 16.80 -21.61
C GLN A 272 -12.76 18.09 -22.35
N LEU A 273 -13.12 19.15 -21.61
CA LEU A 273 -13.41 20.46 -22.19
C LEU A 273 -12.20 21.06 -22.92
N ILE A 274 -11.00 20.94 -22.33
CA ILE A 274 -9.74 21.42 -22.92
C ILE A 274 -9.37 20.61 -24.18
N ASP A 275 -9.45 19.27 -24.11
CA ASP A 275 -9.17 18.41 -25.27
C ASP A 275 -10.12 18.72 -26.43
N ASN A 276 -11.41 18.90 -26.16
CA ASN A 276 -12.41 19.29 -27.17
C ASN A 276 -12.12 20.66 -27.79
N TYR A 277 -11.67 21.62 -26.97
CA TYR A 277 -11.28 22.95 -27.46
C TYR A 277 -10.09 22.87 -28.42
N HIS A 278 -9.10 22.02 -28.13
CA HIS A 278 -7.93 21.84 -28.98
C HIS A 278 -8.20 20.97 -30.23
N ALA A 279 -9.17 20.06 -30.16
CA ALA A 279 -9.60 19.26 -31.31
C ALA A 279 -10.49 20.03 -32.30
N SER A 280 -11.14 21.12 -31.86
CA SER A 280 -11.99 21.96 -32.71
C SER A 280 -11.17 22.78 -33.70
N THR A 281 -11.51 22.70 -34.99
CA THR A 281 -10.93 23.54 -36.05
C THR A 281 -11.41 24.99 -36.00
N THR A 282 -12.45 25.29 -35.20
CA THR A 282 -13.05 26.62 -35.10
C THR A 282 -12.82 27.17 -33.69
N LEU A 283 -12.05 28.25 -33.60
CA LEU A 283 -11.69 28.87 -32.32
C LEU A 283 -12.87 29.71 -31.79
N LYS A 284 -13.64 29.16 -30.85
CA LYS A 284 -14.72 29.91 -30.18
C LYS A 284 -14.14 30.61 -28.95
N ARG A 285 -14.03 31.95 -29.00
CA ARG A 285 -13.53 32.77 -27.87
C ARG A 285 -14.30 32.51 -26.57
N ASP A 286 -15.60 32.22 -26.68
CA ASP A 286 -16.47 31.90 -25.54
C ASP A 286 -16.03 30.63 -24.82
N THR A 287 -15.56 29.61 -25.55
CA THR A 287 -15.08 28.35 -24.95
C THR A 287 -13.80 28.55 -24.14
N ALA A 288 -12.88 29.40 -24.60
CA ALA A 288 -11.66 29.71 -23.85
C ALA A 288 -11.95 30.47 -22.54
N ALA A 289 -12.97 31.35 -22.55
CA ALA A 289 -13.44 32.04 -21.35
C ALA A 289 -14.10 31.06 -20.35
N ILE A 290 -14.89 30.11 -20.85
CA ILE A 290 -15.49 29.04 -20.01
C ILE A 290 -14.41 28.18 -19.37
N ILE A 291 -13.41 27.72 -20.14
CA ILE A 291 -12.28 26.94 -19.59
C ILE A 291 -11.58 27.72 -18.48
N ARG A 292 -11.28 29.01 -18.72
CA ARG A 292 -10.65 29.86 -17.71
C ARG A 292 -11.51 29.96 -16.44
N TYR A 293 -12.82 30.13 -16.58
CA TYR A 293 -13.73 30.17 -15.43
C TYR A 293 -13.73 28.85 -14.64
N GLU A 294 -13.81 27.71 -15.33
CA GLU A 294 -13.80 26.39 -14.69
C GLU A 294 -12.48 26.10 -13.96
N VAL A 295 -11.34 26.54 -14.52
CA VAL A 295 -10.04 26.45 -13.84
C VAL A 295 -10.06 27.21 -12.51
N HIS A 296 -10.50 28.49 -12.51
CA HIS A 296 -10.58 29.28 -11.28
C HIS A 296 -11.58 28.70 -10.28
N ARG A 297 -12.75 28.22 -10.74
CA ARG A 297 -13.76 27.58 -9.89
C ARG A 297 -13.17 26.36 -9.18
N LEU A 298 -12.43 25.53 -9.92
CA LEU A 298 -11.85 24.31 -9.37
C LEU A 298 -10.66 24.62 -8.44
N GLN A 299 -9.84 25.63 -8.75
CA GLN A 299 -8.79 26.13 -7.84
C GLN A 299 -9.39 26.61 -6.51
N LEU A 300 -10.47 27.40 -6.53
CA LEU A 300 -11.16 27.85 -5.31
C LEU A 300 -11.74 26.68 -4.51
N LYS A 301 -12.28 25.65 -5.19
CA LYS A 301 -12.78 24.43 -4.56
C LYS A 301 -11.64 23.66 -3.88
N VAL A 302 -10.48 23.58 -4.51
CA VAL A 302 -9.26 22.99 -3.93
C VAL A 302 -8.82 23.77 -2.69
N ASP A 303 -8.77 25.10 -2.74
CA ASP A 303 -8.43 25.95 -1.57
C ASP A 303 -9.42 25.72 -0.42
N THR A 304 -10.70 25.62 -0.72
CA THR A 304 -11.75 25.46 0.30
C THR A 304 -11.71 24.09 0.97
N LEU A 305 -11.51 23.02 0.19
CA LEU A 305 -11.56 21.64 0.67
C LEU A 305 -10.22 21.16 1.22
N LEU A 306 -9.10 21.69 0.72
CA LEU A 306 -7.74 21.25 1.05
C LEU A 306 -6.85 22.36 1.63
N GLY A 307 -7.39 23.54 1.95
CA GLY A 307 -6.64 24.65 2.57
C GLY A 307 -6.19 24.43 4.02
N SER A 308 -6.13 23.17 4.49
CA SER A 308 -5.63 22.81 5.82
C SER A 308 -4.12 23.08 5.92
N GLN A 309 -3.66 23.40 7.14
CA GLN A 309 -2.22 23.52 7.44
C GLN A 309 -1.53 22.16 7.60
N GLU A 310 -2.29 21.05 7.58
CA GLU A 310 -1.71 19.71 7.67
C GLU A 310 -0.84 19.40 6.44
N HIS A 311 0.38 18.95 6.70
CA HIS A 311 1.44 18.83 5.68
C HIS A 311 1.08 17.88 4.52
N TYR A 312 0.33 16.80 4.77
CA TYR A 312 -0.12 15.87 3.73
C TYR A 312 -1.13 16.49 2.77
N ILE A 313 -2.17 17.10 3.34
CA ILE A 313 -3.21 17.81 2.59
C ILE A 313 -2.55 18.93 1.77
N ARG A 314 -1.59 19.65 2.37
CA ARG A 314 -0.86 20.72 1.70
C ARG A 314 -0.11 20.25 0.45
N SER A 315 0.55 19.09 0.48
CA SER A 315 1.23 18.57 -0.72
C SER A 315 0.26 18.25 -1.85
N LEU A 316 -0.94 17.74 -1.54
CA LEU A 316 -1.98 17.46 -2.53
C LEU A 316 -2.59 18.75 -3.05
N HIS A 317 -2.91 19.68 -2.16
CA HIS A 317 -3.37 21.03 -2.47
C HIS A 317 -2.44 21.72 -3.47
N ASP A 318 -1.15 21.83 -3.12
CA ASP A 318 -0.15 22.53 -3.93
C ASP A 318 0.04 21.84 -5.30
N SER A 319 -0.03 20.50 -5.33
CA SER A 319 0.04 19.73 -6.58
C SER A 319 -1.19 19.95 -7.46
N LEU A 320 -2.39 20.00 -6.90
CA LEU A 320 -3.62 20.27 -7.65
C LEU A 320 -3.65 21.69 -8.18
N GLN A 321 -3.25 22.67 -7.37
CA GLN A 321 -3.10 24.05 -7.81
C GLN A 321 -2.15 24.16 -9.02
N LEU A 322 -0.98 23.53 -8.92
CA LEU A 322 -0.01 23.46 -10.02
C LEU A 322 -0.56 22.73 -11.25
N PHE A 323 -1.21 21.58 -11.06
CA PHE A 323 -1.79 20.80 -12.14
C PHE A 323 -2.83 21.59 -12.93
N LEU A 324 -3.72 22.31 -12.24
CA LEU A 324 -4.73 23.18 -12.86
C LEU A 324 -4.08 24.34 -13.64
N SER A 325 -3.04 24.97 -13.08
CA SER A 325 -2.29 26.02 -13.78
C SER A 325 -1.49 25.48 -14.97
N LEU A 326 -1.11 24.19 -14.97
CA LEU A 326 -0.45 23.53 -16.09
C LEU A 326 -1.41 23.11 -17.21
N LEU A 327 -2.61 22.65 -16.85
CA LEU A 327 -3.68 22.31 -17.80
C LEU A 327 -4.11 23.52 -18.62
N TRP A 328 -4.24 24.68 -17.96
CA TRP A 328 -4.58 25.93 -18.62
C TRP A 328 -3.72 27.07 -18.10
N PRO A 329 -2.59 27.38 -18.78
CA PRO A 329 -1.65 28.40 -18.33
C PRO A 329 -2.27 29.80 -18.36
N ILE A 330 -2.72 30.26 -17.19
CA ILE A 330 -3.19 31.64 -16.96
C ILE A 330 -2.07 32.47 -16.30
N GLU A 331 -1.24 31.80 -15.51
CA GLU A 331 -0.17 32.42 -14.72
C GLU A 331 1.13 32.56 -15.49
N GLU A 332 1.93 33.56 -15.10
CA GLU A 332 3.29 33.71 -15.60
C GLU A 332 4.19 32.55 -15.18
N ARG A 333 5.19 32.23 -16.00
CA ARG A 333 6.11 31.13 -15.75
C ARG A 333 6.78 31.20 -14.37
N ARG A 334 7.20 32.41 -13.96
CA ARG A 334 7.82 32.66 -12.66
C ARG A 334 6.91 32.27 -11.49
N SER A 335 5.58 32.42 -11.64
CA SER A 335 4.61 31.98 -10.64
C SER A 335 4.62 30.45 -10.49
N LEU A 336 4.67 29.74 -11.61
CA LEU A 336 4.73 28.27 -11.62
C LEU A 336 6.01 27.76 -10.95
N ASP A 337 7.14 28.42 -11.19
CA ASP A 337 8.42 28.05 -10.56
C ASP A 337 8.36 28.20 -9.04
N ILE A 338 7.82 29.31 -8.53
CA ILE A 338 7.63 29.53 -7.09
C ILE A 338 6.68 28.48 -6.50
N LYS A 339 5.58 28.17 -7.18
CA LYS A 339 4.65 27.11 -6.75
C LYS A 339 5.31 25.73 -6.75
N ALA A 340 6.14 25.42 -7.74
CA ALA A 340 6.91 24.17 -7.80
C ALA A 340 7.92 24.06 -6.64
N GLU A 341 8.53 25.18 -6.25
CA GLU A 341 9.40 25.23 -5.08
C GLU A 341 8.62 25.02 -3.77
N ASN A 342 7.46 25.65 -3.62
CA ASN A 342 6.57 25.45 -2.47
C ASN A 342 6.12 23.99 -2.36
N LEU A 343 5.73 23.36 -3.47
CA LEU A 343 5.39 21.94 -3.50
C LEU A 343 6.61 21.08 -3.10
N LYS A 344 7.82 21.43 -3.55
CA LYS A 344 9.04 20.73 -3.13
C LYS A 344 9.21 20.78 -1.61
N TYR A 345 9.04 21.95 -0.99
CA TYR A 345 9.10 22.06 0.47
C TYR A 345 8.01 21.24 1.16
N ALA A 346 6.79 21.20 0.63
CA ALA A 346 5.71 20.38 1.16
C ALA A 346 6.00 18.87 1.02
N LEU A 347 6.60 18.44 -0.09
CA LEU A 347 6.99 17.04 -0.32
C LEU A 347 8.23 16.62 0.47
N LEU A 348 9.13 17.56 0.76
CA LEU A 348 10.28 17.39 1.66
C LEU A 348 9.87 17.21 3.11
N GLN A 349 8.68 17.69 3.50
CA GLN A 349 8.18 17.39 4.82
C GLN A 349 8.01 15.87 4.96
N PRO A 350 8.52 15.27 6.05
CA PRO A 350 8.54 13.83 6.23
C PRO A 350 7.13 13.32 6.47
N HIS A 351 6.75 12.52 5.51
CA HIS A 351 5.48 11.87 5.42
C HIS A 351 5.81 10.38 5.32
N ILE A 352 5.42 9.58 6.32
CA ILE A 352 5.47 8.13 6.17
C ILE A 352 4.45 7.75 5.09
N ARG A 353 4.93 7.36 3.90
CA ARG A 353 4.05 7.05 2.77
C ARG A 353 3.91 5.54 2.57
N LEU A 354 2.70 5.09 2.23
CA LEU A 354 2.45 3.69 1.86
C LEU A 354 2.82 3.46 0.41
N CYS A 355 3.28 2.26 0.08
CA CYS A 355 3.52 1.91 -1.33
C CYS A 355 2.23 1.96 -2.18
N SER A 356 1.04 1.77 -1.57
CA SER A 356 -0.26 1.87 -2.26
C SER A 356 -0.57 3.28 -2.79
N SER A 357 -0.08 4.31 -2.12
CA SER A 357 -0.32 5.71 -2.47
C SER A 357 0.83 6.33 -3.26
N MET A 358 1.82 5.52 -3.66
CA MET A 358 2.97 5.99 -4.42
C MET A 358 2.63 6.50 -5.81
N GLN A 359 1.54 6.01 -6.40
CA GLN A 359 1.04 6.53 -7.69
C GLN A 359 0.72 8.02 -7.57
N LEU A 360 0.13 8.44 -6.43
CA LEU A 360 -0.10 9.84 -6.14
C LEU A 360 1.22 10.60 -5.96
N LEU A 361 2.19 10.08 -5.21
CA LEU A 361 3.51 10.72 -5.08
C LEU A 361 4.19 10.89 -6.46
N VAL A 362 4.22 9.85 -7.28
CA VAL A 362 4.77 9.90 -8.63
C VAL A 362 4.07 11.01 -9.42
N TRP A 363 2.74 11.07 -9.37
CA TRP A 363 1.98 12.14 -10.00
C TRP A 363 2.36 13.54 -9.49
N GLN A 364 2.46 13.75 -8.17
CA GLN A 364 2.87 15.02 -7.58
C GLN A 364 4.27 15.45 -8.05
N LEU A 365 5.21 14.49 -8.13
CA LEU A 365 6.57 14.74 -8.59
C LEU A 365 6.63 15.08 -10.09
N PHE A 366 5.82 14.42 -10.94
CA PHE A 366 5.70 14.76 -12.35
C PHE A 366 5.12 16.16 -12.57
N VAL A 367 4.08 16.53 -11.80
CA VAL A 367 3.49 17.87 -11.82
C VAL A 367 4.52 18.92 -11.44
N GLY A 368 5.24 18.72 -10.33
CA GLY A 368 6.30 19.63 -9.90
C GLY A 368 7.45 19.76 -10.91
N ALA A 369 7.90 18.64 -11.47
CA ALA A 369 8.94 18.64 -12.52
C ALA A 369 8.48 19.40 -13.77
N ALA A 370 7.24 19.20 -14.22
CA ALA A 370 6.68 19.85 -15.41
C ALA A 370 6.46 21.37 -15.22
N ALA A 371 6.23 21.80 -13.98
CA ALA A 371 6.09 23.21 -13.62
C ALA A 371 7.43 23.94 -13.47
N ALA A 372 8.46 23.24 -12.97
CA ALA A 372 9.76 23.83 -12.70
C ALA A 372 10.57 24.15 -13.97
N GLU A 373 11.33 25.25 -13.91
CA GLU A 373 12.23 25.69 -14.97
C GLU A 373 13.25 24.61 -15.37
N PRO A 374 13.45 24.33 -16.68
CA PRO A 374 14.28 23.25 -17.20
C PRO A 374 15.71 23.11 -16.65
N ALA A 375 16.36 24.22 -16.28
CA ALA A 375 17.74 24.22 -15.80
C ALA A 375 17.85 24.51 -14.28
N SER A 376 16.72 24.54 -13.56
CA SER A 376 16.72 24.88 -12.14
C SER A 376 17.13 23.71 -11.24
N GLU A 377 17.66 24.05 -10.07
CA GLU A 377 17.88 23.08 -8.98
C GLU A 377 16.57 22.43 -8.52
N VAL A 378 15.46 23.16 -8.60
CA VAL A 378 14.12 22.65 -8.25
C VAL A 378 13.74 21.51 -9.18
N ARG A 379 13.87 21.67 -10.50
CA ARG A 379 13.60 20.59 -11.47
C ARG A 379 14.54 19.41 -11.25
N SER A 380 15.83 19.67 -11.05
CA SER A 380 16.83 18.62 -10.81
C SER A 380 16.45 17.76 -9.60
N TRP A 381 15.98 18.39 -8.51
CA TRP A 381 15.47 17.68 -7.34
C TRP A 381 14.29 16.75 -7.67
N TYR A 382 13.30 17.23 -8.42
CA TYR A 382 12.16 16.41 -8.82
C TYR A 382 12.58 15.23 -9.71
N VAL A 383 13.46 15.44 -10.69
CA VAL A 383 13.91 14.39 -11.62
C VAL A 383 14.73 13.32 -10.89
N ILE A 384 15.65 13.72 -10.01
CA ILE A 384 16.42 12.78 -9.18
C ILE A 384 15.46 11.95 -8.31
N ARG A 385 14.50 12.62 -7.67
CA ARG A 385 13.55 11.94 -6.78
C ARG A 385 12.61 11.00 -7.54
N LEU A 386 12.11 11.42 -8.70
CA LEU A 386 11.34 10.57 -9.60
C LEU A 386 12.11 9.30 -9.92
N ARG A 387 13.39 9.42 -10.29
CA ARG A 387 14.24 8.26 -10.63
C ARG A 387 14.31 7.26 -9.48
N GLU A 388 14.52 7.72 -8.25
CA GLU A 388 14.55 6.85 -7.07
C GLU A 388 13.22 6.14 -6.83
N VAL A 389 12.10 6.89 -6.87
CA VAL A 389 10.77 6.36 -6.60
C VAL A 389 10.33 5.38 -7.70
N VAL A 390 10.45 5.74 -8.98
CA VAL A 390 10.02 4.88 -10.10
C VAL A 390 10.87 3.61 -10.19
N SER A 391 12.17 3.69 -9.88
CA SER A 391 13.04 2.51 -9.78
C SER A 391 12.60 1.60 -8.63
N SER A 392 12.28 2.18 -7.47
CA SER A 392 11.80 1.43 -6.30
C SER A 392 10.43 0.78 -6.55
N MET A 393 9.54 1.47 -7.26
CA MET A 393 8.23 0.95 -7.68
C MET A 393 8.30 0.00 -8.88
N ARG A 394 9.45 -0.08 -9.56
CA ARG A 394 9.65 -0.80 -10.82
C ARG A 394 8.67 -0.38 -11.93
N ILE A 395 8.37 0.92 -12.00
CA ILE A 395 7.66 1.48 -13.14
C ILE A 395 8.66 1.49 -14.31
N GLY A 396 8.55 0.50 -15.18
CA GLY A 396 9.41 0.35 -16.35
C GLY A 396 8.66 0.74 -17.63
N GLY A 397 9.21 1.69 -18.37
CA GLY A 397 8.64 2.13 -19.64
C GLY A 397 7.66 3.31 -19.53
N GLN A 398 7.61 4.11 -20.60
CA GLN A 398 6.83 5.34 -20.66
C GLN A 398 5.32 5.07 -20.58
N ASP A 399 4.83 4.01 -21.22
CA ASP A 399 3.40 3.69 -21.23
C ASP A 399 2.87 3.40 -19.82
N VAL A 400 3.59 2.57 -19.05
CA VAL A 400 3.23 2.24 -17.65
C VAL A 400 3.27 3.48 -16.76
N ALA A 401 4.25 4.36 -16.97
CA ALA A 401 4.32 5.64 -16.25
C ALA A 401 3.10 6.51 -16.57
N MET A 402 2.72 6.64 -17.84
CA MET A 402 1.57 7.45 -18.25
C MET A 402 0.24 6.86 -17.78
N GLU A 403 0.07 5.54 -17.79
CA GLU A 403 -1.09 4.85 -17.21
C GLU A 403 -1.20 5.15 -15.72
N THR A 404 -0.07 5.08 -15.00
CA THR A 404 0.00 5.41 -13.56
C THR A 404 -0.45 6.84 -13.30
N LEU A 405 0.01 7.81 -14.09
CA LEU A 405 -0.38 9.22 -13.95
C LEU A 405 -1.87 9.43 -14.26
N THR A 406 -2.37 8.76 -15.30
CA THR A 406 -3.77 8.84 -15.74
C THR A 406 -4.73 8.27 -14.70
N ALA A 407 -4.31 7.23 -13.97
CA ALA A 407 -5.10 6.67 -12.88
C ALA A 407 -5.36 7.68 -11.74
N VAL A 408 -4.45 8.65 -11.54
CA VAL A 408 -4.57 9.68 -10.50
C VAL A 408 -5.44 10.85 -11.02
N PHE A 409 -4.84 11.74 -11.82
CA PHE A 409 -5.51 12.80 -12.56
C PHE A 409 -4.98 12.80 -13.99
N ALA A 410 -5.87 12.52 -14.95
CA ALA A 410 -5.53 12.44 -16.35
C ALA A 410 -5.09 13.82 -16.88
N PRO A 411 -3.89 13.95 -17.49
CA PRO A 411 -3.50 15.18 -18.17
C PRO A 411 -4.25 15.34 -19.50
N ASP A 412 -4.40 16.58 -19.98
CA ASP A 412 -4.81 16.83 -21.37
C ASP A 412 -3.71 16.41 -22.34
N ALA A 413 -4.01 16.37 -23.64
CA ALA A 413 -3.04 15.95 -24.66
C ALA A 413 -1.71 16.72 -24.59
N ARG A 414 -1.71 18.04 -24.31
CA ARG A 414 -0.50 18.86 -24.26
C ARG A 414 0.29 18.66 -22.98
N LEU A 415 -0.37 18.61 -21.82
CA LEU A 415 0.31 18.30 -20.56
C LEU A 415 0.89 16.89 -20.56
N ARG A 416 0.24 15.94 -21.24
CA ARG A 416 0.77 14.59 -21.43
C ARG A 416 2.12 14.60 -22.15
N GLU A 417 2.29 15.42 -23.18
CA GLU A 417 3.59 15.55 -23.87
C GLU A 417 4.66 16.14 -22.94
N LYS A 418 4.33 17.11 -22.09
CA LYS A 418 5.27 17.60 -21.07
C LYS A 418 5.69 16.50 -20.09
N PHE A 419 4.75 15.66 -19.66
CA PHE A 419 5.08 14.51 -18.80
C PHE A 419 5.96 13.48 -19.52
N LYS A 420 5.77 13.25 -20.81
CA LYS A 420 6.69 12.42 -21.60
C LYS A 420 8.12 13.00 -21.61
N THR A 421 8.27 14.32 -21.79
CA THR A 421 9.58 14.98 -21.71
C THR A 421 10.24 14.79 -20.34
N VAL A 422 9.48 14.94 -19.25
CA VAL A 422 9.98 14.66 -17.89
C VAL A 422 10.42 13.20 -17.76
N TRP A 423 9.63 12.26 -18.29
CA TRP A 423 9.97 10.84 -18.27
C TRP A 423 11.26 10.54 -19.03
N ASP A 424 11.46 11.15 -20.18
CA ASP A 424 12.68 10.99 -20.97
C ASP A 424 13.91 11.36 -20.12
N GLU A 425 13.89 12.51 -19.44
CA GLU A 425 14.95 12.95 -18.52
C GLU A 425 15.18 11.98 -17.34
N VAL A 426 14.11 11.40 -16.79
CA VAL A 426 14.21 10.38 -15.73
C VAL A 426 14.91 9.13 -16.26
N SER A 427 14.54 8.69 -17.46
CA SER A 427 15.01 7.45 -18.10
C SER A 427 16.44 7.53 -18.65
N PHE A 428 16.89 8.70 -19.14
CA PHE A 428 18.27 8.90 -19.61
C PHE A 428 19.31 8.60 -18.53
N GLY A 429 18.99 8.85 -17.25
CA GLY A 429 19.87 8.54 -16.13
C GLY A 429 19.86 7.07 -15.67
N GLN A 430 18.95 6.23 -16.19
CA GLN A 430 18.90 4.79 -15.86
C GLN A 430 19.80 3.93 -16.78
N GLN A 431 20.24 4.46 -17.93
CA GLN A 431 21.12 3.74 -18.87
C GLN A 431 22.62 3.83 -18.52
N ALA A 432 22.99 4.64 -17.52
CA ALA A 432 24.37 4.91 -17.13
C ALA A 432 24.83 4.16 -15.86
N VAL A 433 24.07 3.18 -15.36
CA VAL A 433 24.39 2.38 -14.17
C VAL A 433 24.44 0.89 -14.50
#